data_AF-A0A2U3VQT0-F1
#
_entry.id   AF-A0A2U3VQT0-F1
#
_cell.length_a   1.000
_cell.length_b   1.000
_cell.length_c   1.000
_cell.angle_alpha   90.00
_cell.angle_beta   90.00
_cell.angle_gamma   90.00
#
_symmetry.space_group_name_H-M   'P 1'
#
loop_
_entity.id
_entity.type
_entity.pdbx_description
1 polymer ?
#
loop_
_entity_poly.entity_id
_entity_poly.type
_entity_poly.pdbx_seq_one_letter_code
_entity_poly.pdbx_strand_id
1 'polypeptide(L)'
;MVARRRKRGERDSEQGIPSPPGYSAIPIKFSEKQQAFHYLYVREHRVREGTKSSWPQKRTLFVLNVPPYCTEECLSRLFSPCGPVQSVELQEKPELADSPKEPKSKFFHPTPIPGFQVAYVVFQKPGGVSAALVLKGPLLVSTESHPVKSGIHEWISNYTDSVPDPEALRVEVDTFMEAYDKRIAEEEAKAKEEEGVPDEEGWVKVTRRGRRPVLPRTEAASLRVLERERRKRTRKELLNFYAWQHRETKMEHLAQLRKKFEEDKQRIELMRAQRKFRPY
;
A
#
# COMPACT_ATOMS: atom_id res chain seq x y z
N MET A 1 -38.76 -64.38 -2.25
CA MET A 1 -38.19 -63.06 -2.57
C MET A 1 -39.32 -62.10 -2.88
N VAL A 2 -39.62 -61.14 -2.00
CA VAL A 2 -40.66 -60.12 -2.25
C VAL A 2 -39.98 -58.75 -2.24
N ALA A 3 -39.85 -58.15 -3.40
CA ALA A 3 -39.23 -56.84 -3.59
C ALA A 3 -40.17 -55.73 -3.13
N ARG A 4 -39.86 -55.08 -2.00
CA ARG A 4 -40.56 -53.86 -1.56
C ARG A 4 -40.00 -52.65 -2.32
N ARG A 5 -40.76 -52.19 -3.32
CA ARG A 5 -40.57 -50.93 -4.04
C ARG A 5 -40.77 -49.76 -3.08
N ARG A 6 -39.69 -49.12 -2.62
CA ARG A 6 -39.75 -47.89 -1.81
C ARG A 6 -40.15 -46.72 -2.71
N LYS A 7 -41.40 -46.27 -2.56
CA LYS A 7 -41.93 -45.01 -3.10
C LYS A 7 -41.19 -43.86 -2.41
N ARG A 8 -40.38 -43.07 -3.15
CA ARG A 8 -39.81 -41.81 -2.64
C ARG A 8 -40.98 -40.84 -2.47
N GLY A 9 -41.32 -40.51 -1.23
CA GLY A 9 -42.18 -39.37 -0.93
C GLY A 9 -41.44 -38.09 -1.28
N GLU A 10 -42.11 -37.20 -2.01
CA GLU A 10 -41.79 -35.79 -2.07
C GLU A 10 -41.70 -35.28 -0.64
N ARG A 11 -40.50 -34.82 -0.26
CA ARG A 11 -40.31 -34.07 0.97
C ARG A 11 -40.61 -32.62 0.63
N ASP A 12 -41.87 -32.24 0.80
CA ASP A 12 -42.21 -30.86 1.13
C ASP A 12 -41.49 -30.54 2.44
N SER A 13 -40.40 -29.80 2.32
CA SER A 13 -39.72 -29.23 3.47
C SER A 13 -39.48 -27.75 3.17
N GLU A 14 -40.37 -26.91 3.66
CA GLU A 14 -40.05 -25.53 4.04
C GLU A 14 -39.01 -25.57 5.17
N GLN A 15 -37.79 -26.03 4.84
CA GLN A 15 -36.61 -25.79 5.64
C GLN A 15 -36.34 -24.30 5.52
N GLY A 16 -36.63 -23.55 6.58
CA GLY A 16 -36.37 -22.11 6.64
C GLY A 16 -34.98 -21.80 6.11
N ILE A 17 -34.90 -20.97 5.07
CA ILE A 17 -33.64 -20.65 4.42
C ILE A 17 -32.73 -20.01 5.48
N PRO A 18 -31.52 -20.55 5.72
CA PRO A 18 -30.64 -20.03 6.74
C PRO A 18 -30.25 -18.59 6.37
N SER A 19 -30.78 -17.61 7.09
CA SER A 19 -30.55 -16.19 6.85
C SER A 19 -30.06 -15.52 8.13
N PRO A 20 -29.10 -14.57 8.03
CA PRO A 20 -28.76 -13.72 9.17
C PRO A 20 -29.99 -12.93 9.64
N PRO A 21 -30.09 -12.58 10.94
CA PRO A 21 -31.25 -11.88 11.48
C PRO A 21 -31.50 -10.55 10.75
N GLY A 22 -32.71 -10.38 10.23
CA GLY A 22 -33.12 -9.17 9.49
C GLY A 22 -32.76 -9.16 8.00
N TYR A 23 -32.36 -10.30 7.43
CA TYR A 23 -32.10 -10.45 6.00
C TYR A 23 -33.09 -11.42 5.34
N SER A 24 -33.55 -11.09 4.14
CA SER A 24 -34.25 -12.01 3.24
C SER A 24 -33.22 -12.77 2.41
N ALA A 25 -33.33 -14.10 2.35
CA ALA A 25 -32.45 -14.91 1.51
C ALA A 25 -33.07 -15.14 0.13
N ILE A 26 -32.34 -14.76 -0.92
CA ILE A 26 -32.71 -14.97 -2.31
C ILE A 26 -31.80 -16.06 -2.89
N PRO A 27 -32.33 -17.23 -3.26
CA PRO A 27 -31.53 -18.24 -3.93
C PRO A 27 -31.16 -17.77 -5.33
N ILE A 28 -29.93 -18.03 -5.75
CA ILE A 28 -29.43 -17.80 -7.10
C ILE A 28 -28.78 -19.07 -7.64
N LYS A 29 -28.86 -19.26 -8.96
CA LYS A 29 -28.17 -20.32 -9.69
C LYS A 29 -27.26 -19.70 -10.74
N PHE A 30 -26.09 -20.29 -10.94
CA PHE A 30 -25.20 -19.83 -12.01
C PHE A 30 -25.78 -20.13 -13.39
N SER A 31 -26.21 -21.37 -13.63
CA SER A 31 -26.78 -21.85 -14.89
C SER A 31 -27.97 -22.76 -14.61
N GLU A 32 -28.89 -22.91 -15.57
CA GLU A 32 -30.03 -23.84 -15.48
C GLU A 32 -29.59 -25.29 -15.26
N LYS A 33 -28.41 -25.65 -15.78
CA LYS A 33 -27.81 -26.99 -15.65
C LYS A 33 -27.34 -27.30 -14.24
N GLN A 34 -27.09 -26.28 -13.41
CA GLN A 34 -26.60 -26.48 -12.06
C GLN A 34 -27.72 -26.74 -11.05
N GLN A 35 -27.47 -27.70 -10.18
CA GLN A 35 -28.35 -28.04 -9.06
C GLN A 35 -28.00 -27.29 -7.77
N ALA A 36 -26.80 -26.72 -7.70
CA ALA A 36 -26.34 -25.94 -6.54
C ALA A 36 -27.00 -24.55 -6.52
N PHE A 37 -27.39 -24.13 -5.32
CA PHE A 37 -27.90 -22.80 -5.05
C PHE A 37 -26.87 -22.03 -4.24
N HIS A 38 -26.70 -20.75 -4.59
CA HIS A 38 -26.05 -19.77 -3.74
C HIS A 38 -27.11 -18.84 -3.16
N TYR A 39 -26.90 -18.28 -1.98
CA TYR A 39 -27.88 -17.40 -1.34
C TYR A 39 -27.34 -15.98 -1.23
N LEU A 40 -28.05 -15.03 -1.81
CA LEU A 40 -27.85 -13.61 -1.57
C LEU A 40 -28.69 -13.20 -0.35
N TYR A 41 -28.08 -12.48 0.59
CA TYR A 41 -28.81 -11.99 1.76
C TYR A 41 -29.10 -10.51 1.59
N VAL A 42 -30.38 -10.16 1.60
CA VAL A 42 -30.86 -8.85 1.19
C VAL A 42 -31.55 -8.17 2.35
N ARG A 43 -31.26 -6.87 2.53
CA ARG A 43 -31.87 -6.04 3.55
C ARG A 43 -32.08 -4.62 3.04
N GLU A 44 -33.09 -3.92 3.54
CA GLU A 44 -33.21 -2.47 3.32
C GLU A 44 -31.99 -1.77 3.95
N HIS A 45 -31.29 -0.95 3.16
CA HIS A 45 -30.19 -0.15 3.69
C HIS A 45 -30.73 0.95 4.60
N ARG A 46 -30.32 0.92 5.86
CA ARG A 46 -30.66 1.92 6.88
C ARG A 46 -29.39 2.46 7.51
N VAL A 47 -29.19 3.77 7.38
CA VAL A 47 -28.12 4.51 8.05
C VAL A 47 -28.72 5.25 9.24
N ARG A 48 -27.94 5.45 10.32
CA ARG A 48 -28.39 6.25 11.47
C ARG A 48 -28.70 7.67 11.02
N GLU A 49 -29.78 8.24 11.58
CA GLU A 49 -30.17 9.63 11.28
C GLU A 49 -29.00 10.58 11.59
N GLY A 50 -28.65 11.44 10.62
CA GLY A 50 -27.57 12.42 10.74
C GLY A 50 -26.24 12.05 10.08
N THR A 51 -26.07 10.82 9.57
CA THR A 51 -24.87 10.46 8.79
C THR A 51 -25.08 10.79 7.31
N LYS A 52 -24.13 11.52 6.70
CA LYS A 52 -24.13 11.78 5.25
C LYS A 52 -23.77 10.48 4.52
N SER A 53 -24.76 9.77 3.98
CA SER A 53 -24.52 8.66 3.05
C SER A 53 -24.68 9.14 1.61
N SER A 54 -23.81 8.65 0.72
CA SER A 54 -23.94 8.81 -0.73
C SER A 54 -25.22 8.13 -1.27
N TRP A 55 -25.74 7.14 -0.54
CA TRP A 55 -26.90 6.35 -0.94
C TRP A 55 -28.22 6.89 -0.36
N PRO A 56 -29.28 7.03 -1.19
CA PRO A 56 -30.58 7.52 -0.74
C PRO A 56 -31.30 6.50 0.16
N GLN A 57 -31.76 6.95 1.33
CA GLN A 57 -32.53 6.13 2.27
C GLN A 57 -33.84 5.63 1.64
N LYS A 58 -34.30 4.44 2.05
CA LYS A 58 -35.55 3.77 1.59
C LYS A 58 -35.60 3.40 0.10
N ARG A 59 -34.57 3.74 -0.68
CA ARG A 59 -34.43 3.39 -2.10
C ARG A 59 -33.26 2.44 -2.36
N THR A 60 -32.50 2.14 -1.32
CA THR A 60 -31.26 1.38 -1.39
C THR A 60 -31.42 0.03 -0.74
N LEU A 61 -31.00 -0.98 -1.50
CA LEU A 61 -31.00 -2.37 -1.11
C LEU A 61 -29.57 -2.80 -0.82
N PHE A 62 -29.37 -3.32 0.38
CA PHE A 62 -28.10 -3.85 0.84
C PHE A 62 -28.07 -5.36 0.58
N VAL A 63 -27.12 -5.81 -0.21
CA VAL A 63 -26.97 -7.22 -0.59
C VAL A 63 -25.64 -7.74 -0.07
N LEU A 64 -25.67 -8.79 0.75
CA LEU A 64 -24.51 -9.51 1.25
C LEU A 64 -24.29 -10.80 0.47
N ASN A 65 -23.06 -11.32 0.60
CA ASN A 65 -22.64 -12.60 0.04
C ASN A 65 -22.71 -12.62 -1.49
N VAL A 66 -22.33 -11.52 -2.14
CA VAL A 66 -22.29 -11.44 -3.61
C VAL A 66 -21.07 -12.21 -4.11
N PRO A 67 -21.23 -13.23 -4.97
CA PRO A 67 -20.09 -13.97 -5.51
C PRO A 67 -19.20 -13.11 -6.42
N PRO A 68 -17.90 -13.43 -6.54
CA PRO A 68 -16.96 -12.66 -7.36
C PRO A 68 -17.29 -12.67 -8.86
N TYR A 69 -18.06 -13.66 -9.34
CA TYR A 69 -18.51 -13.74 -10.72
C TYR A 69 -19.73 -12.87 -11.03
N CYS A 70 -20.35 -12.22 -10.04
CA CYS A 70 -21.51 -11.37 -10.24
C CYS A 70 -21.09 -9.91 -10.48
N THR A 71 -21.18 -9.45 -11.73
CA THR A 71 -20.92 -8.05 -12.10
C THR A 71 -22.09 -7.12 -11.75
N GLU A 72 -21.85 -5.81 -11.78
CA GLU A 72 -22.89 -4.78 -11.57
C GLU A 72 -24.06 -4.92 -12.55
N GLU A 73 -23.76 -5.22 -13.82
CA GLU A 73 -24.76 -5.49 -14.87
C GLU A 73 -25.59 -6.73 -14.55
N CYS A 74 -24.95 -7.77 -14.00
CA CYS A 74 -25.64 -8.98 -13.58
C CYS A 74 -26.63 -8.67 -12.46
N LEU A 75 -26.21 -7.96 -11.42
CA LEU A 75 -27.09 -7.54 -10.33
C LEU A 75 -28.23 -6.63 -10.81
N SER A 76 -27.94 -5.68 -11.70
CA SER A 76 -28.96 -4.81 -12.31
C SER A 76 -30.04 -5.64 -13.02
N ARG A 77 -29.64 -6.66 -13.79
CA ARG A 77 -30.58 -7.57 -14.45
C ARG A 77 -31.35 -8.45 -13.46
N LEU A 78 -30.68 -8.99 -12.44
CA LEU A 78 -31.31 -9.83 -11.41
C LEU A 78 -32.41 -9.07 -10.65
N PHE A 79 -32.22 -7.77 -10.42
CA PHE A 79 -33.17 -6.92 -9.69
C PHE A 79 -34.11 -6.10 -10.59
N SER A 80 -33.92 -6.09 -11.91
CA SER A 80 -34.80 -5.43 -12.88
C SER A 80 -36.29 -5.78 -12.74
N PRO A 81 -36.68 -7.05 -12.46
CA PRO A 81 -38.09 -7.40 -12.22
C PRO A 81 -38.71 -6.72 -10.99
N CYS A 82 -37.90 -6.31 -10.02
CA CYS A 82 -38.35 -5.62 -8.82
C CYS A 82 -38.57 -4.12 -9.06
N GLY A 83 -37.94 -3.55 -10.08
CA GLY A 83 -38.09 -2.16 -10.47
C GLY A 83 -36.87 -1.61 -11.22
N PRO A 84 -36.99 -0.41 -11.80
CA PRO A 84 -35.88 0.23 -12.51
C PRO A 84 -34.73 0.56 -11.55
N VAL A 85 -33.55 0.01 -11.82
CA VAL A 85 -32.31 0.23 -11.08
C VAL A 85 -31.65 1.52 -11.58
N GLN A 86 -31.19 2.35 -10.66
CA GLN A 86 -30.48 3.61 -10.94
C GLN A 86 -28.96 3.39 -10.97
N SER A 87 -28.43 2.69 -9.97
CA SER A 87 -27.00 2.37 -9.88
C SER A 87 -26.80 1.12 -9.02
N VAL A 88 -25.72 0.41 -9.30
CA VAL A 88 -25.25 -0.74 -8.52
C VAL A 88 -23.80 -0.45 -8.17
N GLU A 89 -23.44 -0.56 -6.90
CA GLU A 89 -22.06 -0.40 -6.45
C GLU A 89 -21.62 -1.63 -5.66
N LEU A 90 -20.48 -2.20 -6.04
CA LEU A 90 -19.84 -3.33 -5.36
C LEU A 90 -18.70 -2.86 -4.45
N GLN A 91 -18.63 -3.42 -3.23
CA GLN A 91 -17.59 -3.15 -2.25
C GLN A 91 -17.11 -4.44 -1.58
N GLU A 92 -15.81 -4.57 -1.31
CA GLU A 92 -15.25 -5.72 -0.58
C GLU A 92 -15.70 -5.76 0.88
N LYS A 93 -15.83 -4.59 1.50
CA LYS A 93 -16.27 -4.43 2.89
C LYS A 93 -17.41 -3.42 2.94
N PRO A 94 -18.38 -3.59 3.85
CA PRO A 94 -19.44 -2.62 4.07
C PRO A 94 -18.84 -1.37 4.74
N GLU A 95 -18.37 -0.42 3.93
CA GLU A 95 -17.85 0.85 4.42
C GLU A 95 -18.96 1.90 4.45
N LEU A 96 -18.96 2.70 5.52
CA LEU A 96 -19.92 3.79 5.72
C LEU A 96 -19.30 5.07 5.13
N ALA A 97 -19.55 5.30 3.83
CA ALA A 97 -19.17 6.46 3.03
C ALA A 97 -17.69 6.62 2.64
N ASP A 98 -17.50 6.84 1.34
CA ASP A 98 -16.51 7.70 0.69
C ASP A 98 -15.12 7.74 1.34
N SER A 99 -14.39 6.62 1.32
CA SER A 99 -12.94 6.75 1.26
C SER A 99 -12.62 7.49 -0.05
N PRO A 100 -11.84 8.59 -0.03
CA PRO A 100 -11.44 9.28 -1.25
C PRO A 100 -10.69 8.26 -2.11
N LYS A 101 -11.35 7.79 -3.16
CA LYS A 101 -10.70 6.95 -4.17
C LYS A 101 -9.62 7.84 -4.77
N GLU A 102 -8.38 7.56 -4.42
CA GLU A 102 -7.22 8.21 -5.05
C GLU A 102 -7.42 8.17 -6.56
N PRO A 103 -7.00 9.22 -7.30
CA PRO A 103 -7.13 9.23 -8.74
C PRO A 103 -6.40 8.02 -9.30
N LYS A 104 -7.17 7.00 -9.69
CA LYS A 104 -6.64 5.76 -10.24
C LYS A 104 -6.13 6.09 -11.64
N SER A 105 -4.85 5.82 -11.91
CA SER A 105 -4.33 5.83 -13.29
C SER A 105 -5.14 4.84 -14.11
N LYS A 106 -5.37 5.07 -15.41
CA LYS A 106 -6.28 4.23 -16.21
C LYS A 106 -5.72 2.82 -16.42
N PHE A 107 -4.42 2.64 -16.21
CA PHE A 107 -3.71 1.39 -16.50
C PHE A 107 -3.24 0.65 -15.24
N PHE A 108 -2.94 1.36 -14.14
CA PHE A 108 -2.41 0.73 -12.94
C PHE A 108 -3.46 0.73 -11.84
N HIS A 109 -4.28 -0.32 -11.85
CA HIS A 109 -5.18 -0.62 -10.76
C HIS A 109 -4.63 -1.83 -10.00
N PRO A 110 -4.49 -1.77 -8.66
CA PRO A 110 -4.34 -3.00 -7.90
C PRO A 110 -5.58 -3.84 -8.15
N THR A 111 -5.38 -5.05 -8.70
CA THR A 111 -6.49 -5.98 -8.92
C THR A 111 -7.05 -6.37 -7.55
N PRO A 112 -8.32 -6.05 -7.26
CA PRO A 112 -8.94 -6.47 -6.01
C PRO A 112 -8.91 -7.99 -5.94
N ILE A 113 -8.65 -8.54 -4.76
CA ILE A 113 -8.61 -9.99 -4.59
C ILE A 113 -10.04 -10.49 -4.83
N PRO A 114 -10.25 -11.45 -5.76
CA PRO A 114 -11.57 -11.96 -6.03
C PRO A 114 -12.10 -12.63 -4.76
N GLY A 115 -13.14 -12.03 -4.19
CA GLY A 115 -13.74 -12.44 -2.93
C GLY A 115 -15.24 -12.20 -2.94
N PHE A 116 -15.91 -12.66 -1.90
CA PHE A 116 -17.31 -12.32 -1.70
C PHE A 116 -17.44 -10.84 -1.33
N GLN A 117 -18.31 -10.15 -2.03
CA GLN A 117 -18.51 -8.72 -1.91
C GLN A 117 -19.89 -8.39 -1.34
N VAL A 118 -20.06 -7.12 -1.04
CA VAL A 118 -21.30 -6.49 -0.63
C VAL A 118 -21.73 -5.55 -1.76
N ALA A 119 -23.01 -5.55 -2.10
CA ALA A 119 -23.56 -4.65 -3.11
C ALA A 119 -24.59 -3.68 -2.52
N TYR A 120 -24.57 -2.46 -3.03
CA TYR A 120 -25.60 -1.44 -2.82
C TYR A 120 -26.34 -1.25 -4.14
N VAL A 121 -27.62 -1.65 -4.17
CA VAL A 121 -28.49 -1.49 -5.34
C VAL A 121 -29.45 -0.34 -5.07
N VAL A 122 -29.32 0.75 -5.83
CA VAL A 122 -30.18 1.92 -5.73
C VAL A 122 -31.30 1.80 -6.76
N PHE A 123 -32.55 1.76 -6.31
CA PHE A 123 -33.71 1.79 -7.20
C PHE A 123 -34.18 3.23 -7.44
N GLN A 124 -34.74 3.50 -8.61
CA GLN A 124 -35.36 4.81 -8.87
C GLN A 124 -36.59 5.04 -7.97
N LYS A 125 -37.35 3.97 -7.69
CA LYS A 125 -38.58 4.00 -6.87
C LYS A 125 -38.39 3.21 -5.57
N PRO A 126 -38.91 3.69 -4.43
CA PRO A 126 -38.81 2.97 -3.15
C PRO A 126 -39.54 1.62 -3.17
N GLY A 127 -40.58 1.48 -4.01
CA GLY A 127 -41.29 0.21 -4.19
C GLY A 127 -40.40 -0.95 -4.66
N GLY A 128 -39.26 -0.64 -5.32
CA GLY A 128 -38.30 -1.66 -5.75
C GLY A 128 -37.63 -2.39 -4.59
N VAL A 129 -37.35 -1.68 -3.49
CA VAL A 129 -36.76 -2.28 -2.28
C VAL A 129 -37.74 -3.25 -1.63
N SER A 130 -39.03 -2.85 -1.48
CA SER A 130 -40.05 -3.73 -0.94
C SER A 130 -40.29 -4.96 -1.82
N ALA A 131 -40.27 -4.80 -3.15
CA ALA A 131 -40.42 -5.92 -4.09
C ALA A 131 -39.23 -6.89 -4.00
N ALA A 132 -38.00 -6.37 -3.90
CA ALA A 132 -36.80 -7.18 -3.77
C ALA A 132 -36.76 -7.99 -2.46
N LEU A 133 -37.30 -7.46 -1.35
CA LEU A 133 -37.38 -8.18 -0.08
C LEU A 133 -38.36 -9.36 -0.09
N VAL A 134 -39.38 -9.30 -0.96
CA VAL A 134 -40.42 -10.33 -1.12
C VAL A 134 -40.06 -11.31 -2.24
N LEU A 135 -39.02 -11.03 -3.02
CA LEU A 135 -38.63 -11.83 -4.17
C LEU A 135 -38.27 -13.27 -3.73
N LYS A 136 -39.03 -14.23 -4.27
CA LYS A 136 -38.83 -15.66 -4.04
C LYS A 136 -38.57 -16.33 -5.38
N GLY A 137 -37.41 -16.97 -5.51
CA GLY A 137 -37.10 -17.81 -6.66
C GLY A 137 -35.60 -17.94 -6.89
N PRO A 138 -35.15 -19.02 -7.54
CA PRO A 138 -33.77 -19.11 -7.98
C PRO A 138 -33.54 -18.16 -9.15
N LEU A 139 -32.88 -17.03 -8.90
CA LEU A 139 -32.51 -16.12 -9.98
C LEU A 139 -31.33 -16.69 -10.76
N LEU A 140 -31.35 -16.50 -12.09
CA LEU A 140 -30.34 -17.05 -12.97
C LEU A 140 -29.26 -16.02 -13.31
N VAL A 141 -28.04 -16.30 -12.88
CA VAL A 141 -26.88 -15.42 -13.05
C VAL A 141 -26.36 -15.44 -14.49
N SER A 142 -26.25 -16.60 -15.13
CA SER A 142 -25.82 -16.71 -16.54
C SER A 142 -26.98 -17.16 -17.41
N THR A 143 -27.46 -16.26 -18.27
CA THR A 143 -28.47 -16.56 -19.30
C THR A 143 -27.80 -16.74 -20.66
N GLU A 144 -28.48 -17.36 -21.63
CA GLU A 144 -27.98 -17.48 -23.00
C GLU A 144 -27.73 -16.11 -23.65
N SER A 145 -28.54 -15.10 -23.29
CA SER A 145 -28.38 -13.72 -23.75
C SER A 145 -27.20 -12.98 -23.12
N HIS A 146 -26.80 -13.36 -21.90
CA HIS A 146 -25.75 -12.67 -21.14
C HIS A 146 -24.92 -13.73 -20.40
N PRO A 147 -24.00 -14.42 -21.10
CA PRO A 147 -23.15 -15.42 -20.50
C PRO A 147 -22.13 -14.75 -19.57
N VAL A 148 -22.08 -15.20 -18.32
CA VAL A 148 -21.05 -14.76 -17.38
C VAL A 148 -19.79 -15.59 -17.63
N LYS A 149 -18.70 -14.94 -18.06
CA LYS A 149 -17.40 -15.59 -18.19
C LYS A 149 -16.89 -15.94 -16.79
N SER A 150 -16.53 -17.20 -16.57
CA SER A 150 -15.99 -17.67 -15.29
C SER A 150 -14.82 -18.63 -15.52
N GLY A 151 -13.89 -18.71 -14.57
CA GLY A 151 -12.79 -19.68 -14.59
C GLY A 151 -11.76 -19.38 -15.68
N ILE A 152 -11.40 -20.36 -16.51
CA ILE A 152 -10.32 -20.21 -17.50
C ILE A 152 -10.61 -19.09 -18.51
N HIS A 153 -11.84 -18.98 -19.01
CA HIS A 153 -12.21 -17.95 -19.98
C HIS A 153 -12.08 -16.53 -19.42
N GLU A 154 -12.42 -16.38 -18.13
CA GLU A 154 -12.25 -15.13 -17.41
C GLU A 154 -10.76 -14.82 -17.23
N TRP A 155 -9.95 -15.79 -16.83
CA TRP A 155 -8.51 -15.60 -16.64
C TRP A 155 -7.78 -15.26 -17.93
N ILE A 156 -8.19 -15.85 -19.06
CA ILE A 156 -7.65 -15.49 -20.38
C ILE A 156 -8.00 -14.04 -20.71
N SER A 157 -9.25 -13.62 -20.50
CA SER A 157 -9.68 -12.23 -20.72
C SER A 157 -8.90 -11.26 -19.82
N ASN A 158 -8.81 -11.57 -18.52
CA ASN A 158 -8.09 -10.73 -17.57
C ASN A 158 -6.60 -10.64 -17.92
N TYR A 159 -5.99 -11.73 -18.41
CA TYR A 159 -4.61 -11.71 -18.87
C TYR A 159 -4.45 -10.85 -20.13
N THR A 160 -5.34 -10.96 -21.12
CA THR A 160 -5.28 -10.10 -22.31
C THR A 160 -5.47 -8.63 -21.95
N ASP A 161 -6.36 -8.33 -21.00
CA ASP A 161 -6.62 -6.97 -20.54
C ASP A 161 -5.50 -6.41 -19.64
N SER A 162 -4.72 -7.29 -18.99
CA SER A 162 -3.57 -6.91 -18.18
C SER A 162 -2.38 -6.39 -19.00
N VAL A 163 -2.40 -6.62 -20.32
CA VAL A 163 -1.39 -6.13 -21.25
C VAL A 163 -1.95 -4.86 -21.91
N PRO A 164 -1.63 -3.65 -21.37
CA PRO A 164 -2.12 -2.42 -21.96
C PRO A 164 -1.46 -2.14 -23.32
N ASP A 165 -2.16 -1.39 -24.16
CA ASP A 165 -1.59 -0.87 -25.40
C ASP A 165 -0.42 0.09 -25.09
N PRO A 166 0.79 -0.18 -25.60
CA PRO A 166 1.97 0.61 -25.27
C PRO A 166 1.86 2.07 -25.72
N GLU A 167 1.15 2.36 -26.81
CA GLU A 167 0.99 3.73 -27.31
C GLU A 167 0.06 4.54 -26.41
N ALA A 168 -1.11 3.99 -26.07
CA ALA A 168 -2.04 4.62 -25.13
C ALA A 168 -1.41 4.83 -23.74
N LEU A 169 -0.64 3.85 -23.24
CA LEU A 169 0.09 3.97 -21.97
C LEU A 169 1.12 5.09 -22.00
N ARG A 170 1.89 5.19 -23.08
CA ARG A 170 2.91 6.23 -23.24
C ARG A 170 2.29 7.63 -23.20
N VAL A 171 1.18 7.85 -23.89
CA VAL A 171 0.49 9.15 -23.88
C VAL A 171 0.02 9.52 -22.47
N GLU A 172 -0.49 8.56 -21.69
CA GLU A 172 -0.88 8.83 -20.31
C GLU A 172 0.33 9.18 -19.42
N VAL A 173 1.44 8.44 -19.55
CA VAL A 173 2.66 8.72 -18.80
C VAL A 173 3.24 10.09 -19.17
N ASP A 174 3.31 10.41 -20.47
CA ASP A 174 3.85 11.68 -20.96
C ASP A 174 2.99 12.85 -20.43
N THR A 175 1.66 12.76 -20.51
CA THR A 175 0.76 13.80 -19.97
C THR A 175 0.85 13.94 -18.46
N PHE A 176 0.98 12.83 -17.72
CA PHE A 176 1.19 12.85 -16.28
C PHE A 176 2.53 13.51 -15.91
N MET A 177 3.61 13.16 -16.59
CA MET A 177 4.94 13.71 -16.36
C MET A 177 4.99 15.20 -16.70
N GLU A 178 4.36 15.64 -17.79
CA GLU A 178 4.24 17.06 -18.12
C GLU A 178 3.50 17.86 -17.03
N ALA A 179 2.41 17.33 -16.48
CA ALA A 179 1.68 17.96 -15.39
C ALA A 179 2.50 18.02 -14.10
N TYR A 180 3.22 16.93 -13.80
CA TYR A 180 4.12 16.84 -12.66
C TYR A 180 5.29 17.84 -12.78
N ASP A 181 5.96 17.89 -13.92
CA ASP A 181 7.09 18.80 -14.17
C ASP A 181 6.66 20.26 -14.10
N LYS A 182 5.48 20.61 -14.62
CA LYS A 182 4.89 21.96 -14.46
C LYS A 182 4.69 22.31 -12.99
N ARG A 183 4.10 21.40 -12.21
CA ARG A 183 3.88 21.61 -10.77
C ARG A 183 5.20 21.80 -10.02
N ILE A 184 6.19 20.96 -10.29
CA ILE A 184 7.52 21.07 -9.66
C ILE A 184 8.20 22.38 -10.08
N ALA A 185 8.11 22.78 -11.35
CA ALA A 185 8.67 24.04 -11.82
C ALA A 185 8.02 25.27 -11.16
N GLU A 186 6.70 25.24 -10.95
CA GLU A 186 5.96 26.28 -10.21
C GLU A 186 6.36 26.32 -8.74
N GLU A 187 6.44 25.17 -8.07
CA GLU A 187 6.92 25.06 -6.68
C GLU A 187 8.37 25.55 -6.56
N GLU A 188 9.23 25.22 -7.52
CA GLU A 188 10.61 25.70 -7.57
C GLU A 188 10.71 27.21 -7.86
N ALA A 189 9.83 27.77 -8.70
CA ALA A 189 9.77 29.20 -9.00
C ALA A 189 9.32 29.99 -7.77
N LYS A 190 8.24 29.56 -7.12
CA LYS A 190 7.79 30.12 -5.83
C LYS A 190 8.89 30.04 -4.78
N ALA A 191 9.59 28.91 -4.70
CA ALA A 191 10.72 28.76 -3.78
C ALA A 191 11.92 29.65 -4.13
N LYS A 192 12.13 30.07 -5.39
CA LYS A 192 13.14 31.10 -5.76
C LYS A 192 12.67 32.50 -5.35
N GLU A 193 11.39 32.79 -5.53
CA GLU A 193 10.80 34.08 -5.20
C GLU A 193 10.78 34.31 -3.67
N GLU A 194 10.49 33.27 -2.90
CA GLU A 194 10.57 33.26 -1.43
C GLU A 194 12.03 33.19 -0.91
N GLU A 195 13.00 32.88 -1.77
CA GLU A 195 14.42 32.79 -1.37
C GLU A 195 15.05 34.18 -1.27
N GLY A 196 15.37 34.59 -0.05
CA GLY A 196 16.07 35.85 0.22
C GLY A 196 15.16 37.05 0.48
N VAL A 197 13.84 36.88 0.42
CA VAL A 197 12.88 37.86 0.95
C VAL A 197 12.71 37.61 2.44
N PRO A 198 13.05 38.56 3.32
CA PRO A 198 12.73 38.46 4.74
C PRO A 198 11.22 38.54 4.94
N ASP A 199 10.68 37.66 5.77
CA ASP A 199 9.28 37.72 6.19
C ASP A 199 8.99 39.03 6.95
N GLU A 200 7.71 39.34 7.23
CA GLU A 200 7.29 40.55 7.98
C GLU A 200 7.94 40.67 9.38
N GLU A 201 8.46 39.56 9.91
CA GLU A 201 9.18 39.46 11.19
C GLU A 201 10.72 39.47 11.04
N GLY A 202 11.25 39.67 9.82
CA GLY A 202 12.67 39.78 9.51
C GLY A 202 13.44 38.46 9.42
N TRP A 203 12.75 37.31 9.42
CA TRP A 203 13.37 35.99 9.28
C TRP A 203 13.52 35.60 7.81
N VAL A 204 14.64 34.97 7.46
CA VAL A 204 14.89 34.46 6.10
C VAL A 204 14.70 32.94 6.09
N LYS A 205 13.73 32.46 5.29
CA LYS A 205 13.43 31.03 5.14
C LYS A 205 14.57 30.31 4.41
N VAL A 206 15.23 29.38 5.10
CA VAL A 206 16.28 28.53 4.50
C VAL A 206 15.62 27.45 3.64
N THR A 207 15.56 27.64 2.33
CA THR A 207 15.18 26.58 1.40
C THR A 207 16.39 25.70 1.10
N ARG A 208 16.24 24.37 1.20
CA ARG A 208 17.31 23.43 0.83
C ARG A 208 17.31 23.25 -0.68
N ARG A 209 17.82 24.24 -1.41
CA ARG A 209 18.08 24.10 -2.85
C ARG A 209 19.26 23.17 -3.06
N GLY A 210 19.04 22.12 -3.84
CA GLY A 210 20.10 21.26 -4.33
C GLY A 210 19.71 19.80 -4.42
N ARG A 211 19.97 19.22 -5.59
CA ARG A 211 20.06 17.77 -5.76
C ARG A 211 21.06 17.27 -4.73
N ARG A 212 20.69 16.27 -3.91
CA ARG A 212 21.70 15.59 -3.05
C ARG A 212 22.74 15.03 -4.02
N PRO A 213 23.99 15.53 -4.04
CA PRO A 213 24.99 14.98 -4.94
C PRO A 213 25.17 13.52 -4.53
N VAL A 214 24.74 12.62 -5.41
CA VAL A 214 24.99 11.20 -5.21
C VAL A 214 26.50 11.05 -5.28
N LEU A 215 27.10 10.57 -4.19
CA LEU A 215 28.54 10.34 -4.15
C LEU A 215 28.86 9.33 -5.26
N PRO A 216 29.75 9.66 -6.22
CA PRO A 216 30.14 8.69 -7.24
C PRO A 216 30.71 7.45 -6.55
N ARG A 217 30.31 6.26 -7.00
CA ARG A 217 30.78 4.96 -6.49
C ARG A 217 32.20 4.66 -7.01
N THR A 218 33.14 5.55 -6.74
CA THR A 218 34.56 5.38 -7.06
C THR A 218 35.38 5.23 -5.79
N GLU A 219 36.47 4.46 -5.85
CA GLU A 219 37.37 4.26 -4.71
C GLU A 219 38.00 5.57 -4.25
N ALA A 220 38.30 6.50 -5.17
CA ALA A 220 38.81 7.83 -4.82
C ALA A 220 37.79 8.66 -4.01
N ALA A 221 36.49 8.52 -4.30
CA ALA A 221 35.44 9.22 -3.56
C ALA A 221 35.22 8.60 -2.17
N SER A 222 35.30 7.27 -2.04
CA SER A 222 35.20 6.61 -0.74
C SER A 222 36.40 6.93 0.17
N LEU A 223 37.62 6.97 -0.38
CA LEU A 223 38.82 7.39 0.35
C LEU A 223 38.71 8.84 0.86
N ARG A 224 38.22 9.77 0.02
CA ARG A 224 38.00 11.17 0.43
C ARG A 224 36.97 11.30 1.55
N VAL A 225 35.92 10.47 1.55
CA VAL A 225 34.94 10.44 2.65
C VAL A 225 35.59 9.92 3.93
N LEU A 226 36.36 8.84 3.85
CA LEU A 226 37.08 8.27 4.98
C LEU A 226 38.09 9.25 5.58
N GLU A 227 38.85 9.97 4.75
CA GLU A 227 39.76 11.04 5.19
C GLU A 227 39.01 12.18 5.90
N ARG A 228 37.86 12.58 5.35
CA ARG A 228 37.04 13.64 5.95
C ARG A 228 36.49 13.23 7.31
N GLU A 229 36.13 11.96 7.48
CA GLU A 229 35.73 11.40 8.78
C GLU A 229 36.89 11.34 9.76
N ARG A 230 38.07 10.88 9.33
CA ARG A 230 39.29 10.89 10.16
C ARG A 230 39.62 12.30 10.64
N ARG A 231 39.57 13.31 9.78
CA ARG A 231 39.79 14.72 10.14
C ARG A 231 38.74 15.25 11.13
N LYS A 232 37.49 14.81 11.01
CA LYS A 232 36.44 15.18 11.98
C LYS A 232 36.67 14.52 13.34
N ARG A 233 37.16 13.28 13.37
CA ARG A 233 37.51 12.56 14.62
C ARG A 233 38.68 13.26 15.30
N THR A 234 39.78 13.51 14.59
CA THR A 234 40.94 14.22 15.17
C THR A 234 40.61 15.63 15.64
N ARG A 235 39.72 16.36 14.95
CA ARG A 235 39.26 17.70 15.41
C ARG A 235 38.41 17.64 16.67
N LYS A 236 37.68 16.54 16.90
CA LYS A 236 36.87 16.29 18.10
C LYS A 236 37.66 15.66 19.23
N GLU A 237 38.85 15.14 18.96
CA GLU A 237 39.77 14.64 19.97
C GLU A 237 40.42 15.85 20.66
N LEU A 238 39.93 16.21 21.84
CA LEU A 238 40.61 17.19 22.68
C LEU A 238 41.80 16.49 23.36
N LEU A 239 42.96 16.54 22.71
CA LEU A 239 44.22 16.10 23.30
C LEU A 239 44.57 16.95 24.53
N ASN A 240 44.93 16.28 25.62
CA ASN A 240 45.31 16.90 26.90
C ASN A 240 44.20 17.72 27.56
N PHE A 241 42.94 17.33 27.39
CA PHE A 241 41.82 17.98 28.08
C PHE A 241 41.81 17.67 29.58
N TYR A 242 42.24 16.48 29.98
CA TYR A 242 42.20 16.05 31.37
C TYR A 242 43.57 16.07 32.04
N ALA A 243 43.61 16.44 33.32
CA ALA A 243 44.84 16.55 34.11
C ALA A 243 45.66 15.25 34.18
N TRP A 244 45.02 14.08 34.10
CA TRP A 244 45.72 12.79 34.08
C TRP A 244 46.48 12.58 32.76
N GLN A 245 45.96 13.06 31.62
CA GLN A 245 46.65 12.99 30.32
C GLN A 245 47.95 13.79 30.35
N HIS A 246 47.93 14.97 30.99
CA HIS A 246 49.14 15.74 31.25
C HIS A 246 50.14 15.05 32.20
N ARG A 247 49.66 14.29 33.19
CA ARG A 247 50.55 13.52 34.08
C ARG A 247 51.18 12.35 33.35
N GLU A 248 50.40 11.63 32.54
CA GLU A 248 50.85 10.46 31.80
C GLU A 248 51.84 10.84 30.69
N THR A 249 51.54 11.87 29.89
CA THR A 249 52.49 12.39 28.88
C THR A 249 53.81 12.85 29.50
N LYS A 250 53.78 13.50 30.67
CA LYS A 250 55.00 13.87 31.42
C LYS A 250 55.75 12.64 31.93
N MET A 251 55.05 11.63 32.44
CA MET A 251 55.66 10.39 32.90
C MET A 251 56.30 9.60 31.74
N GLU A 252 55.61 9.51 30.61
CA GLU A 252 56.11 8.84 29.41
C GLU A 252 57.34 9.56 28.85
N HIS A 253 57.32 10.90 28.81
CA HIS A 253 58.49 11.70 28.43
C HIS A 253 59.67 11.49 29.40
N LEU A 254 59.40 11.43 30.71
CA LEU A 254 60.43 11.17 31.73
C LEU A 254 61.03 9.76 31.57
N ALA A 255 60.21 8.76 31.26
CA ALA A 255 60.63 7.40 30.98
C ALA A 255 61.49 7.33 29.70
N GLN A 256 61.10 8.03 28.63
CA GLN A 256 61.89 8.13 27.40
C GLN A 256 63.27 8.76 27.65
N LEU A 257 63.35 9.80 28.48
CA LEU A 257 64.63 10.42 28.87
C LEU A 257 65.53 9.47 29.65
N ARG A 258 64.96 8.71 30.61
CA ARG A 258 65.71 7.69 31.37
C ARG A 258 66.27 6.61 30.46
N LYS A 259 65.46 6.12 29.52
CA LYS A 259 65.89 5.13 28.53
C LYS A 259 67.03 5.64 27.66
N LYS A 260 66.92 6.84 27.12
CA LYS A 260 68.00 7.48 26.33
C LYS A 260 69.28 7.65 27.15
N PHE A 261 69.14 8.03 28.43
CA PHE A 261 70.29 8.19 29.32
C PHE A 261 71.01 6.87 29.60
N GLU A 262 70.27 5.78 29.80
CA GLU A 262 70.87 4.44 29.96
C GLU A 262 71.58 3.98 28.69
N GLU A 263 70.98 4.19 27.52
CA GLU A 263 71.61 3.90 26.23
C GLU A 263 72.92 4.69 26.04
N ASP A 264 72.93 5.98 26.39
CA ASP A 264 74.13 6.81 26.29
C ASP A 264 75.19 6.44 27.35
N LYS A 265 74.78 6.04 28.56
CA LYS A 265 75.70 5.52 29.58
C LYS A 265 76.38 4.24 29.11
N GLN A 266 75.62 3.32 28.52
CA GLN A 266 76.16 2.09 27.93
C GLN A 266 77.13 2.39 26.79
N ARG A 267 76.82 3.37 25.91
CA ARG A 267 77.75 3.82 24.86
C ARG A 267 79.06 4.37 25.44
N ILE A 268 78.99 5.18 26.49
CA ILE A 268 80.18 5.77 27.12
C ILE A 268 81.02 4.69 27.80
N GLU A 269 80.40 3.71 28.45
CA GLU A 269 81.10 2.56 29.04
C GLU A 269 81.81 1.71 27.99
N LEU A 270 81.16 1.45 26.84
CA LEU A 270 81.80 0.79 25.69
C LEU A 270 83.00 1.59 25.17
N MET A 271 82.86 2.92 25.02
CA MET A 271 83.97 3.78 24.61
C MET A 271 85.12 3.81 25.63
N ARG A 272 84.82 3.78 26.93
CA ARG A 272 85.84 3.70 28.00
C ARG A 272 86.54 2.35 28.03
N ALA A 273 85.82 1.25 27.83
CA ALA A 273 86.39 -0.10 27.77
C ALA A 273 87.32 -0.27 26.55
N GLN A 274 86.96 0.33 25.41
CA GLN A 274 87.82 0.40 24.22
C GLN A 274 89.07 1.26 24.45
N ARG A 275 88.98 2.29 25.32
CA ARG A 275 90.10 3.16 25.73
C ARG A 275 90.89 2.63 26.95
N LYS A 276 90.90 1.32 27.21
CA LYS A 276 91.81 0.73 28.21
C LYS A 276 93.25 0.86 27.75
N PHE A 277 93.96 1.84 28.31
CA PHE A 277 95.38 2.05 28.15
C PHE A 277 96.14 0.82 28.67
N ARG A 278 96.93 0.19 27.80
CA ARG A 278 97.85 -0.91 28.16
C ARG A 278 99.26 -0.30 28.25
N PRO A 279 99.81 -0.10 29.45
CA PRO A 279 101.23 0.17 29.59
C PRO A 279 101.98 -1.16 29.53
N TYR A 280 103.14 -1.12 28.85
CA TYR A 280 104.07 -2.20 28.49
C TYR A 280 103.72 -3.01 27.23
#